data_AF-A0AAV4JXK9-F1
#
_entry.id   AF-A0AAV4JXK9-F1
#
_cell.length_a   1.000
_cell.length_b   1.000
_cell.length_c   1.000
_cell.angle_alpha   90.00
_cell.angle_beta   90.00
_cell.angle_gamma   90.00
#
_symmetry.space_group_name_H-M   'P 1'
#
loop_
_entity.id
_entity.type
_entity.pdbx_description
1 polymer ?
#
loop_
_entity_poly.entity_id
_entity_poly.type
_entity_poly.pdbx_seq_one_letter_code
_entity_poly.pdbx_strand_id
1 'polypeptide(L)'
;MVVLQAVGHNPTGVDPTREQWTEIAQVCKTKQFIVVLDCAYHGFATGDLEEDAWVMRYFADQDINLFLAQSFSKNLGLYSERVGALAVISKDTQINNAIQTNMELNIQKIWSTCAGQGGRIVNLIVNDEVLFAKWKSQMLTMTERIKTMRQQLVDSLRNLDTPGNWDHIETQIGMYSYSGLTAKQVEYMRSKHIFMPSSGRICLSGLSTKNMQYVAKCIDEAVRKYPENDIRYLLGEAVVVGEVIVVVIVVVVVVVVVVVVVVVVVVVVVVVVVGGGGEEKATVIIIAVVVVVVVVVVVVVVVVVVVLVVVVVAAVVIVEK
;
A
#
# COMPACT_ATOMS: atom_id res chain seq x y z
N MET A 1 4.50 -14.29 -2.26
CA MET A 1 4.02 -13.97 -0.89
C MET A 1 3.07 -12.79 -1.01
N VAL A 2 1.96 -12.80 -0.30
CA VAL A 2 0.99 -11.69 -0.24
C VAL A 2 0.73 -11.34 1.22
N VAL A 3 0.61 -10.05 1.52
CA VAL A 3 0.25 -9.55 2.84
C VAL A 3 -1.16 -9.00 2.78
N LEU A 4 -2.04 -9.52 3.62
CA LEU A 4 -3.46 -9.16 3.69
C LEU A 4 -3.75 -8.72 5.13
N GLN A 5 -4.47 -7.62 5.32
CA GLN A 5 -4.92 -7.24 6.66
C GLN A 5 -6.19 -8.02 6.97
N ALA A 6 -6.20 -8.72 8.10
CA ALA A 6 -7.29 -9.63 8.45
C ALA A 6 -8.60 -8.86 8.66
N VAL A 7 -8.56 -7.83 9.52
CA VAL A 7 -9.73 -7.01 9.85
C VAL A 7 -9.35 -5.58 10.16
N GLY A 8 -10.27 -4.65 9.89
CA GLY A 8 -10.12 -3.23 10.17
C GLY A 8 -9.00 -2.59 9.37
N HIS A 9 -9.01 -2.77 8.04
CA HIS A 9 -7.92 -2.36 7.15
C HIS A 9 -7.44 -0.93 7.43
N ASN A 10 -6.14 -0.77 7.69
CA ASN A 10 -5.47 0.51 7.84
C ASN A 10 -4.75 0.84 6.53
N PRO A 11 -5.06 1.96 5.86
CA PRO A 11 -5.72 3.15 6.43
C PRO A 11 -7.21 3.32 6.09
N THR A 12 -7.80 2.46 5.26
CA THR A 12 -9.10 2.75 4.61
C THR A 12 -10.31 2.51 5.50
N GLY A 13 -10.23 1.59 6.46
CA GLY A 13 -11.36 1.11 7.26
C GLY A 13 -12.34 0.27 6.44
N VAL A 14 -11.94 -0.29 5.30
CA VAL A 14 -12.80 -1.11 4.43
C VAL A 14 -12.24 -2.51 4.34
N ASP A 15 -13.05 -3.48 4.73
CA ASP A 15 -12.72 -4.90 4.64
C ASP A 15 -13.51 -5.56 3.50
N PRO A 16 -12.96 -6.58 2.82
CA PRO A 16 -13.73 -7.41 1.92
C PRO A 16 -14.90 -8.10 2.63
N THR A 17 -15.97 -8.33 1.88
CA THR A 17 -17.09 -9.19 2.30
C THR A 17 -16.64 -10.66 2.43
N ARG A 18 -17.43 -11.51 3.10
CA ARG A 18 -17.10 -12.94 3.25
C ARG A 18 -17.00 -13.65 1.90
N GLU A 19 -17.83 -13.24 0.94
CA GLU A 19 -17.83 -13.72 -0.44
C GLU A 19 -16.54 -13.34 -1.15
N GLN A 20 -16.13 -12.06 -1.07
CA GLN A 20 -14.87 -11.59 -1.63
C GLN A 20 -13.66 -12.26 -0.95
N TRP A 21 -13.68 -12.47 0.36
CA TRP A 21 -12.64 -13.21 1.06
C TRP A 21 -12.52 -14.65 0.58
N THR A 22 -13.65 -15.29 0.29
CA THR A 22 -13.69 -16.64 -0.29
C THR A 22 -13.00 -16.68 -1.66
N GLU A 23 -13.28 -15.69 -2.52
CA GLU A 23 -12.62 -15.54 -3.83
C GLU A 23 -11.11 -15.28 -3.68
N ILE A 24 -10.72 -14.39 -2.77
CA ILE A 24 -9.31 -14.08 -2.49
C ILE A 24 -8.56 -15.34 -2.03
N ALA A 25 -9.15 -16.12 -1.11
CA ALA A 25 -8.55 -17.36 -0.64
C ALA A 25 -8.40 -18.38 -1.78
N GLN A 26 -9.40 -18.49 -2.66
CA GLN A 26 -9.34 -19.37 -3.83
C GLN A 26 -8.21 -18.97 -4.79
N VAL A 27 -8.00 -17.67 -5.02
CA VAL A 27 -6.86 -17.17 -5.80
C VAL A 27 -5.54 -17.51 -5.11
N CYS A 28 -5.43 -17.24 -3.80
CA CYS A 28 -4.22 -17.54 -3.03
C CYS A 28 -3.85 -19.03 -3.08
N LYS A 29 -4.85 -19.91 -2.94
CA LYS A 29 -4.69 -21.37 -3.05
C LYS A 29 -4.28 -21.79 -4.45
N THR A 30 -5.00 -21.33 -5.48
CA THR A 30 -4.74 -21.70 -6.88
C THR A 30 -3.36 -21.24 -7.35
N LYS A 31 -2.90 -20.08 -6.88
CA LYS A 31 -1.58 -19.52 -7.19
C LYS A 31 -0.49 -19.95 -6.21
N GLN A 32 -0.83 -20.79 -5.23
CA GLN A 32 0.08 -21.29 -4.19
C GLN A 32 0.85 -20.17 -3.48
N PHE A 33 0.16 -19.07 -3.17
CA PHE A 33 0.76 -17.98 -2.42
C PHE A 33 1.03 -18.39 -0.97
N ILE A 34 2.20 -17.97 -0.46
CA ILE A 34 2.42 -17.81 0.97
C ILE A 34 1.65 -16.56 1.40
N VAL A 35 0.66 -16.72 2.26
CA VAL A 35 -0.19 -15.65 2.77
C VAL A 35 0.32 -15.21 4.14
N VAL A 36 0.40 -13.90 4.35
CA VAL A 36 0.61 -13.29 5.66
C VAL A 36 -0.62 -12.49 6.02
N LEU A 37 -1.37 -12.93 7.04
CA LEU A 37 -2.46 -12.17 7.64
C LEU A 37 -1.91 -11.26 8.74
N ASP A 38 -2.02 -9.96 8.55
CA ASP A 38 -1.75 -8.94 9.57
C ASP A 38 -3.03 -8.69 10.38
N CYS A 39 -3.02 -9.06 11.65
CA CYS A 39 -4.14 -8.99 12.56
C CYS A 39 -3.84 -8.07 13.76
N ALA A 40 -3.94 -6.77 13.52
CA ALA A 40 -3.68 -5.75 14.53
C ALA A 40 -4.92 -5.27 15.30
N TYR A 41 -6.13 -5.56 14.80
CA TYR A 41 -7.39 -4.99 15.29
C TYR A 41 -8.43 -6.06 15.68
N HIS A 42 -8.00 -7.29 15.98
CA HIS A 42 -8.91 -8.39 16.37
C HIS A 42 -9.87 -7.99 17.49
N GLY A 43 -11.17 -8.04 17.18
CA GLY A 43 -12.32 -7.67 18.00
C GLY A 43 -12.59 -6.16 18.06
N PHE A 44 -11.65 -5.33 17.60
CA PHE A 44 -11.78 -3.87 17.55
C PHE A 44 -12.37 -3.36 16.23
N ALA A 45 -12.49 -4.21 15.21
CA ALA A 45 -13.09 -3.82 13.95
C ALA A 45 -14.62 -3.80 14.06
N THR A 46 -15.22 -4.91 14.54
CA THR A 46 -16.67 -5.05 14.70
C THR A 46 -17.17 -4.84 16.14
N GLY A 47 -16.31 -5.10 17.13
CA GLY A 47 -16.68 -5.21 18.55
C GLY A 47 -16.83 -6.66 19.02
N ASP A 48 -16.60 -7.63 18.14
CA ASP A 48 -16.78 -9.05 18.39
C ASP A 48 -15.52 -9.84 17.93
N LEU A 49 -14.96 -10.64 18.84
CA LEU A 49 -13.77 -11.45 18.57
C LEU A 49 -14.06 -12.60 17.59
N GLU A 50 -15.26 -13.15 17.59
CA GLU A 50 -15.63 -14.29 16.76
C GLU A 50 -15.86 -13.85 15.32
N GLU A 51 -16.58 -12.74 15.13
CA GLU A 51 -16.77 -12.13 13.81
C GLU A 51 -15.45 -11.71 13.20
N ASP A 52 -14.60 -11.01 13.96
CA ASP A 52 -13.30 -10.58 13.47
C ASP A 52 -12.32 -11.77 13.25
N ALA A 53 -12.57 -12.92 13.87
CA ALA A 53 -11.76 -14.13 13.68
C ALA A 53 -12.12 -14.95 12.44
N TRP A 54 -13.26 -14.65 11.80
CA TRP A 54 -13.79 -15.47 10.72
C TRP A 54 -12.79 -15.68 9.58
N VAL A 55 -12.15 -14.62 9.08
CA VAL A 55 -11.20 -14.72 7.95
C VAL A 55 -9.96 -15.53 8.33
N MET A 56 -9.48 -15.39 9.56
CA MET A 56 -8.31 -16.13 10.05
C MET A 56 -8.60 -17.62 10.10
N ARG A 57 -9.76 -17.99 10.66
CA ARG A 57 -10.23 -19.40 10.72
C ARG A 57 -10.47 -19.94 9.31
N TYR A 58 -11.15 -19.17 8.46
CA TYR A 58 -11.45 -19.57 7.10
C TYR A 58 -10.17 -19.88 6.30
N PHE A 59 -9.17 -19.00 6.35
CA PHE A 59 -7.87 -19.22 5.69
C PHE A 59 -7.09 -20.39 6.31
N ALA A 60 -7.13 -20.57 7.63
CA ALA A 60 -6.47 -21.68 8.31
C ALA A 60 -7.07 -23.05 7.93
N ASP A 61 -8.38 -23.10 7.67
CA ASP A 61 -9.08 -24.28 7.18
C ASP A 61 -8.82 -24.55 5.68
N GLN A 62 -8.27 -23.57 4.96
CA GLN A 62 -7.86 -23.77 3.58
C GLN A 62 -6.49 -24.45 3.49
N ASP A 63 -6.24 -25.09 2.35
CA ASP A 63 -4.93 -25.62 1.99
C ASP A 63 -3.98 -24.51 1.53
N ILE A 64 -3.71 -23.55 2.42
CA ILE A 64 -2.91 -22.36 2.18
C ILE A 64 -1.81 -22.30 3.23
N ASN A 65 -0.56 -22.08 2.80
CA ASN A 65 0.54 -21.81 3.71
C ASN A 65 0.38 -20.38 4.27
N LEU A 66 0.14 -20.29 5.57
CA LEU A 66 -0.31 -19.08 6.23
C LEU A 66 0.61 -18.69 7.39
N PHE A 67 1.00 -17.43 7.41
CA PHE A 67 1.53 -16.74 8.59
C PHE A 67 0.45 -15.82 9.14
N LEU A 68 0.20 -15.87 10.45
CA LEU A 68 -0.71 -14.95 11.13
C LEU A 68 0.09 -14.11 12.13
N ALA A 69 0.24 -12.83 11.84
CA ALA A 69 0.89 -11.87 12.73
C ALA A 69 -0.19 -11.16 13.56
N GLN A 70 -0.23 -11.41 14.86
CA GLN A 70 -1.21 -10.85 15.78
C GLN A 70 -0.58 -9.78 16.68
N SER A 71 -1.27 -8.67 16.87
CA SER A 71 -0.86 -7.61 17.81
C SER A 71 -1.87 -7.46 18.94
N PHE A 72 -1.37 -7.26 20.17
CA PHE A 72 -2.20 -6.90 21.32
C PHE A 72 -2.12 -5.42 21.70
N SER A 73 -1.49 -4.60 20.86
CA SER A 73 -1.32 -3.18 21.16
C SER A 73 -2.66 -2.43 21.24
N LYS A 74 -3.64 -2.78 20.40
CA LYS A 74 -4.89 -2.01 20.28
C LYS A 74 -5.99 -2.62 21.14
N ASN A 75 -6.24 -3.92 20.96
CA ASN A 75 -7.34 -4.60 21.63
C ASN A 75 -7.17 -4.74 23.15
N LEU A 76 -5.93 -4.83 23.66
CA LEU A 76 -5.60 -4.82 25.10
C LEU A 76 -4.95 -3.50 25.56
N GLY A 77 -4.76 -2.54 24.67
CA GLY A 77 -4.11 -1.26 25.00
C GLY A 77 -2.62 -1.37 25.36
N LEU A 78 -1.97 -2.51 25.06
CA LEU A 78 -0.58 -2.80 25.42
C LEU A 78 0.41 -2.23 24.38
N TYR A 79 0.27 -0.94 24.05
CA TYR A 79 1.08 -0.29 23.01
C TYR A 79 2.57 -0.30 23.34
N SER A 80 2.95 0.05 24.56
CA SER A 80 4.35 0.14 25.00
C SER A 80 4.97 -1.21 25.35
N GLU A 81 4.16 -2.22 25.69
CA GLU A 81 4.64 -3.57 26.06
C GLU A 81 5.13 -4.38 24.86
N ARG A 82 4.82 -3.92 23.64
CA ARG A 82 5.24 -4.55 22.36
C ARG A 82 4.91 -6.04 22.27
N VAL A 83 3.76 -6.44 22.79
CA VAL A 83 3.31 -7.84 22.78
C VAL A 83 2.51 -8.18 21.52
N GLY A 84 2.82 -9.34 20.95
CA GLY A 84 2.19 -9.93 19.77
C GLY A 84 2.57 -11.40 19.65
N ALA A 85 2.03 -12.06 18.63
CA ALA A 85 2.32 -13.47 18.33
C ALA A 85 2.44 -13.67 16.81
N LEU A 86 3.23 -14.67 16.42
CA LEU A 86 3.30 -15.14 15.05
C LEU A 86 2.92 -16.62 15.04
N ALA A 87 1.84 -16.97 14.35
CA ALA A 87 1.45 -18.35 14.11
C ALA A 87 1.79 -18.76 12.67
N VAL A 88 2.23 -20.00 12.50
CA VAL A 88 2.54 -20.61 11.21
C VAL A 88 1.61 -21.79 11.02
N ILE A 89 0.87 -21.78 9.92
CA ILE A 89 -0.15 -22.79 9.62
C ILE A 89 0.18 -23.38 8.25
N SER A 90 0.50 -24.66 8.26
CA SER A 90 0.63 -25.49 7.06
C SER A 90 0.23 -26.93 7.39
N LYS A 91 -0.12 -27.71 6.37
CA LYS A 91 -0.44 -29.15 6.54
C LYS A 91 0.77 -30.01 6.91
N ASP A 92 1.98 -29.52 6.65
CA ASP A 92 3.20 -30.26 6.89
C ASP A 92 3.81 -29.85 8.25
N THR A 93 3.68 -30.75 9.21
CA THR A 93 4.20 -30.55 10.57
C THR A 93 5.73 -30.50 10.61
N GLN A 94 6.43 -31.17 9.68
CA GLN A 94 7.89 -31.09 9.59
C GLN A 94 8.32 -29.70 9.12
N ILE A 95 7.62 -29.13 8.15
CA ILE A 95 7.85 -27.76 7.69
C ILE A 95 7.56 -26.77 8.82
N ASN A 96 6.46 -26.92 9.55
CA ASN A 96 6.14 -26.03 10.67
C ASN A 96 7.23 -26.06 11.75
N ASN A 97 7.73 -27.24 12.13
CA ASN A 97 8.81 -27.38 13.10
C ASN A 97 10.11 -26.75 12.60
N ALA A 98 10.47 -26.97 11.32
CA ALA A 98 11.66 -26.37 10.73
C ALA A 98 11.56 -24.83 10.69
N ILE A 99 10.39 -24.29 10.36
CA ILE A 99 10.13 -22.84 10.40
C ILE A 99 10.28 -22.32 11.83
N GLN A 100 9.69 -22.99 12.83
CA GLN A 100 9.80 -22.60 14.23
C GLN A 100 11.26 -22.53 14.70
N THR A 101 12.06 -23.58 14.46
CA THR A 101 13.48 -23.60 14.84
C THR A 101 14.25 -22.46 14.17
N ASN A 102 14.00 -22.20 12.88
CA ASN A 102 14.63 -21.08 12.18
C ASN A 102 14.20 -19.72 12.73
N MET A 103 12.93 -19.56 13.13
CA MET A 103 12.45 -18.33 13.76
C MET A 103 13.12 -18.11 15.12
N GLU A 104 13.23 -19.14 15.95
CA GLU A 104 13.92 -19.08 17.25
C GLU A 104 15.40 -18.68 17.08
N LEU A 105 16.10 -19.24 16.09
CA LEU A 105 17.48 -18.84 15.77
C LEU A 105 17.59 -17.38 15.32
N ASN A 106 16.61 -16.87 14.56
CA ASN A 106 16.59 -15.47 14.16
C ASN A 106 16.29 -14.55 15.35
N ILE A 107 15.31 -14.91 16.18
CA ILE A 107 14.99 -14.20 17.43
C ILE A 107 16.23 -14.09 18.31
N GLN A 108 16.96 -15.19 18.50
CA GLN A 108 18.19 -15.22 19.29
C GLN A 108 19.24 -14.23 18.78
N LYS A 109 19.39 -14.11 17.46
CA LYS A 109 20.37 -13.22 16.82
C LYS A 109 19.97 -11.74 16.86
N ILE A 110 18.68 -11.42 16.79
CA ILE A 110 18.22 -10.03 16.68
C ILE A 110 17.96 -9.42 18.07
N TRP A 111 17.27 -10.14 18.96
CA TRP A 111 16.89 -9.60 20.26
C TRP A 111 16.93 -10.61 21.42
N SER A 112 17.53 -11.78 21.21
CA SER A 112 17.66 -12.87 22.19
C SER A 112 16.33 -13.52 22.60
N THR A 113 15.47 -12.80 23.33
CA THR A 113 14.19 -13.29 23.84
C THR A 113 13.16 -12.16 23.88
N CYS A 114 11.87 -12.51 23.81
CA CYS A 114 10.78 -11.54 23.82
C CYS A 114 10.55 -10.93 25.21
N ALA A 115 10.02 -9.71 25.25
CA ALA A 115 9.64 -9.04 26.50
C ALA A 115 8.51 -9.82 27.21
N GLY A 116 8.77 -10.31 28.43
CA GLY A 116 7.85 -11.20 29.13
C GLY A 116 6.63 -10.52 29.75
N GLN A 117 6.69 -9.23 30.06
CA GLN A 117 5.64 -8.55 30.83
C GLN A 117 4.30 -8.49 30.09
N GLY A 118 4.30 -7.98 28.86
CA GLY A 118 3.10 -7.96 28.02
C GLY A 118 2.49 -9.36 27.84
N GLY A 119 3.32 -10.38 27.58
CA GLY A 119 2.86 -11.76 27.46
C GLY A 119 2.17 -12.29 28.72
N ARG A 120 2.68 -11.96 29.92
CA ARG A 120 2.04 -12.34 31.19
C ARG A 120 0.68 -11.66 31.40
N ILE A 121 0.55 -10.38 31.01
CA ILE A 121 -0.72 -9.67 31.09
C ILE A 121 -1.76 -10.29 30.15
N VAL A 122 -1.38 -10.58 28.90
CA VAL A 122 -2.25 -11.28 27.94
C VAL A 122 -2.67 -12.64 28.52
N ASN A 123 -1.72 -13.42 29.03
CA ASN A 123 -1.98 -14.73 29.61
C ASN A 123 -2.97 -14.67 30.79
N LEU A 124 -2.82 -13.69 31.68
CA LEU A 124 -3.72 -13.48 32.82
C LEU A 124 -5.15 -13.17 32.36
N ILE A 125 -5.30 -12.27 31.37
CA ILE A 125 -6.62 -11.84 30.89
C ILE A 125 -7.32 -12.94 30.10
N VAL A 126 -6.58 -13.67 29.25
CA VAL A 126 -7.17 -14.67 28.34
C VAL A 126 -7.55 -15.96 29.06
N ASN A 127 -6.81 -16.35 30.11
CA ASN A 127 -7.06 -17.61 30.83
C ASN A 127 -7.92 -17.45 32.10
N ASP A 128 -8.38 -16.25 32.41
CA ASP A 128 -9.33 -16.00 33.50
C ASP A 128 -10.69 -15.61 32.91
N GLU A 129 -11.73 -16.40 33.18
CA GLU A 129 -13.05 -16.23 32.58
C GLU A 129 -13.66 -14.85 32.88
N VAL A 130 -13.46 -14.34 34.10
CA VAL A 130 -14.00 -13.06 34.55
C VAL A 130 -13.27 -11.90 33.85
N LEU A 131 -11.94 -11.95 33.79
CA LEU A 131 -11.14 -10.94 33.10
C LEU A 131 -11.37 -10.97 31.59
N PHE A 132 -11.51 -12.16 31.00
CA PHE A 132 -11.80 -12.32 29.58
C PHE A 132 -13.18 -11.73 29.22
N ALA A 133 -14.21 -12.03 30.01
CA ALA A 133 -15.54 -11.45 29.82
C ALA A 133 -15.53 -9.91 29.96
N LYS A 134 -14.82 -9.40 30.96
CA LYS A 134 -14.64 -7.95 31.17
C LYS A 134 -13.92 -7.29 29.99
N TRP A 135 -12.86 -7.90 29.48
CA TRP A 135 -12.11 -7.42 28.33
C TRP A 135 -12.99 -7.33 27.07
N LYS A 136 -13.77 -8.38 26.77
CA LYS A 136 -14.75 -8.36 25.66
C LYS A 136 -15.75 -7.22 25.78
N SER A 137 -16.30 -6.99 26.98
CA SER A 137 -17.24 -5.89 27.23
C SER A 137 -16.59 -4.52 27.04
N GLN A 138 -15.35 -4.33 27.51
CA GLN A 138 -14.60 -3.09 27.30
C GLN A 138 -14.31 -2.84 25.82
N MET A 139 -14.01 -3.90 25.07
CA MET A 139 -13.78 -3.83 23.63
C MET A 139 -15.02 -3.39 22.85
N LEU A 140 -16.18 -3.94 23.18
CA LEU A 140 -17.46 -3.51 22.62
C LEU A 140 -17.70 -2.02 22.92
N THR A 141 -17.52 -1.60 24.17
CA THR A 141 -17.66 -0.18 24.58
C THR A 141 -16.76 0.75 23.75
N MET A 142 -15.50 0.37 23.55
CA MET A 142 -14.56 1.17 22.75
C MET A 142 -15.00 1.26 21.28
N THR A 143 -15.50 0.16 20.72
CA THR A 143 -15.94 0.09 19.32
C THR A 143 -17.23 0.87 19.09
N GLU A 144 -18.21 0.76 20.00
CA GLU A 144 -19.45 1.55 19.96
C GLU A 144 -19.18 3.06 20.04
N ARG A 145 -18.21 3.47 20.86
CA ARG A 145 -17.79 4.88 20.91
C ARG A 145 -17.22 5.34 19.57
N ILE A 146 -16.41 4.52 18.89
CA ILE A 146 -15.87 4.85 17.56
C ILE A 146 -17.00 4.97 16.54
N LYS A 147 -17.96 4.02 16.52
CA LYS A 147 -19.16 4.09 15.67
C LYS A 147 -19.96 5.38 15.93
N THR A 148 -20.13 5.74 17.20
CA THR A 148 -20.78 7.01 17.59
C THR A 148 -20.03 8.23 17.03
N MET A 149 -18.70 8.24 17.08
CA MET A 149 -17.90 9.35 16.53
C MET A 149 -17.97 9.41 15.00
N ARG A 150 -18.07 8.27 14.30
CA ARG A 150 -18.33 8.22 12.84
C ARG A 150 -19.64 8.92 12.52
N GLN A 151 -20.72 8.47 13.16
CA GLN A 151 -22.05 9.01 12.94
C GLN A 151 -22.09 10.52 13.18
N GLN A 152 -21.61 10.96 14.34
CA GLN A 152 -21.63 12.38 14.69
C GLN A 152 -20.80 13.25 13.74
N LEU A 153 -19.68 12.73 13.21
CA LEU A 153 -18.89 13.46 12.23
C LEU A 153 -19.67 13.62 10.93
N VAL A 154 -20.23 12.54 10.40
CA VAL A 154 -21.00 12.55 9.15
C VAL A 154 -22.25 13.42 9.30
N ASP A 155 -23.00 13.30 10.39
CA ASP A 155 -24.17 14.12 10.67
C ASP A 155 -23.79 15.61 10.75
N SER A 156 -22.65 15.93 11.37
CA SER A 156 -22.16 17.31 11.45
C SER A 156 -21.82 17.87 10.06
N LEU A 157 -21.21 17.06 9.19
CA LEU A 157 -20.88 17.46 7.82
C LEU A 157 -22.13 17.62 6.95
N ARG A 158 -23.11 16.73 7.09
CA ARG A 158 -24.44 16.83 6.45
C ARG A 158 -25.18 18.09 6.90
N ASN A 159 -25.20 18.39 8.20
CA ASN A 159 -25.84 19.59 8.75
C ASN A 159 -25.18 20.90 8.30
N LEU A 160 -23.91 20.86 7.88
CA LEU A 160 -23.18 22.00 7.31
C LEU A 160 -23.32 22.08 5.79
N ASP A 161 -24.06 21.17 5.15
CA ASP A 161 -24.16 21.01 3.71
C ASP A 161 -22.77 20.94 3.05
N THR A 162 -21.84 20.23 3.69
CA THR A 162 -20.44 20.15 3.25
C THR A 162 -20.37 19.50 1.87
N PRO A 163 -19.71 20.11 0.86
CA PRO A 163 -19.66 19.52 -0.48
C PRO A 163 -19.02 18.13 -0.49
N GLY A 164 -19.55 17.22 -1.32
CA GLY A 164 -19.08 15.84 -1.46
C GLY A 164 -19.98 14.81 -0.76
N ASN A 165 -19.62 13.53 -0.91
CA ASN A 165 -20.25 12.42 -0.19
C ASN A 165 -19.35 12.01 0.99
N TRP A 166 -19.93 11.88 2.18
CA TRP A 166 -19.23 11.54 3.43
C TRP A 166 -19.69 10.22 4.05
N ASP A 167 -20.61 9.50 3.39
CA ASP A 167 -21.24 8.28 3.88
C ASP A 167 -20.23 7.15 4.10
N HIS A 168 -19.12 7.16 3.35
CA HIS A 168 -18.04 6.18 3.51
C HIS A 168 -17.42 6.20 4.91
N ILE A 169 -17.42 7.34 5.59
CA ILE A 169 -16.92 7.44 6.98
C ILE A 169 -17.81 6.62 7.92
N GLU A 170 -19.11 6.56 7.65
CA GLU A 170 -20.10 5.80 8.42
C GLU A 170 -19.98 4.29 8.18
N THR A 171 -19.79 3.88 6.92
CA THR A 171 -19.72 2.45 6.53
C THR A 171 -18.37 1.80 6.84
N GLN A 172 -17.31 2.59 6.93
CA GLN A 172 -15.98 2.10 7.30
C GLN A 172 -15.93 1.62 8.76
N ILE A 173 -15.07 0.65 9.03
CA ILE A 173 -14.89 0.01 10.34
C ILE A 173 -13.49 0.27 10.93
N GLY A 174 -13.29 -0.16 12.18
CA GLY A 174 -12.02 0.01 12.89
C GLY A 174 -11.74 1.46 13.31
N MET A 175 -10.51 1.71 13.75
CA MET A 175 -10.12 2.98 14.40
C MET A 175 -9.85 4.13 13.42
N TYR A 176 -9.60 3.82 12.15
CA TYR A 176 -9.19 4.78 11.14
C TYR A 176 -10.25 4.94 10.05
N SER A 177 -10.22 6.08 9.39
CA SER A 177 -11.04 6.36 8.21
C SER A 177 -10.21 7.11 7.19
N TYR A 178 -10.43 6.82 5.92
CA TYR A 178 -9.93 7.68 4.85
C TYR A 178 -10.98 8.76 4.60
N SER A 179 -10.67 10.00 4.98
CA SER A 179 -11.64 11.10 4.89
C SER A 179 -11.94 11.53 3.45
N GLY A 180 -11.01 11.30 2.52
CA GLY A 180 -11.07 11.87 1.17
C GLY A 180 -10.45 13.26 1.05
N LEU A 181 -9.95 13.83 2.16
CA LEU A 181 -9.30 15.14 2.13
C LEU A 181 -7.98 15.09 1.33
N THR A 182 -7.81 16.07 0.44
CA THR A 182 -6.57 16.26 -0.33
C THR A 182 -5.43 16.77 0.57
N ALA A 183 -4.19 16.63 0.13
CA ALA A 183 -3.03 17.12 0.89
C ALA A 183 -3.11 18.63 1.22
N LYS A 184 -3.69 19.44 0.30
CA LYS A 184 -3.89 20.89 0.49
C LYS A 184 -4.97 21.18 1.53
N GLN A 185 -6.06 20.41 1.53
CA GLN A 185 -7.07 20.50 2.58
C GLN A 185 -6.50 20.05 3.93
N VAL A 186 -5.68 18.99 3.98
CA VAL A 186 -4.97 18.57 5.19
C VAL A 186 -4.01 19.64 5.71
N GLU A 187 -3.32 20.37 4.84
CA GLU A 187 -2.49 21.50 5.24
C GLU A 187 -3.32 22.62 5.89
N TYR A 188 -4.51 22.90 5.34
CA TYR A 188 -5.45 23.81 5.97
C TYR A 188 -5.86 23.32 7.37
N MET A 189 -6.21 22.04 7.50
CA MET A 189 -6.54 21.44 8.80
C MET A 189 -5.40 21.64 9.81
N ARG A 190 -4.14 21.48 9.37
CA ARG A 190 -2.95 21.72 10.21
C ARG A 190 -2.86 23.18 10.69
N SER A 191 -3.16 24.14 9.83
CA SER A 191 -3.22 25.57 10.22
C SER A 191 -4.29 25.86 11.27
N LYS A 192 -5.30 24.98 11.41
CA LYS A 192 -6.37 25.01 12.41
C LYS A 192 -6.07 24.14 13.64
N HIS A 193 -4.83 23.67 13.79
CA HIS A 193 -4.37 22.79 14.86
C HIS A 193 -5.01 21.39 14.85
N ILE A 194 -5.47 20.92 13.69
CA ILE A 194 -5.98 19.57 13.50
C ILE A 194 -4.94 18.77 12.68
N PHE A 195 -4.33 17.79 13.32
CA PHE A 195 -3.20 17.05 12.74
C PHE A 195 -3.63 15.69 12.21
N MET A 196 -3.34 15.45 10.94
CA MET A 196 -3.52 14.17 10.26
C MET A 196 -2.43 13.98 9.19
N PRO A 197 -2.14 12.74 8.75
CA PRO A 197 -1.25 12.49 7.63
C PRO A 197 -1.74 13.16 6.35
N SER A 198 -0.83 13.58 5.47
CA SER A 198 -1.15 14.22 4.17
C SER A 198 -2.08 13.40 3.28
N SER A 199 -2.12 12.08 3.48
CA SER A 199 -3.06 11.18 2.82
C SER A 199 -4.54 11.45 3.16
N GLY A 200 -4.87 12.18 4.23
CA GLY A 200 -6.26 12.36 4.67
C GLY A 200 -6.81 11.25 5.57
N ARG A 201 -5.95 10.30 6.01
CA ARG A 201 -6.33 9.31 7.04
C ARG A 201 -6.61 10.00 8.38
N ILE A 202 -7.81 9.82 8.93
CA ILE A 202 -8.18 10.32 10.27
C ILE A 202 -8.22 9.18 11.29
N CYS A 203 -7.87 9.50 12.54
CA CYS A 203 -7.96 8.58 13.69
C CYS A 203 -9.19 8.96 14.51
N LEU A 204 -10.26 8.19 14.42
CA LEU A 204 -11.54 8.55 15.05
C LEU A 204 -11.50 8.49 16.56
N SER A 205 -10.49 7.81 17.12
CA SER A 205 -10.30 7.79 18.55
C SER A 205 -9.97 9.17 19.13
N GLY A 206 -9.43 10.10 18.33
CA GLY A 206 -9.15 11.48 18.71
C GLY A 206 -10.37 12.41 18.69
N LEU A 207 -11.52 11.95 18.17
CA LEU A 207 -12.77 12.70 18.20
C LEU A 207 -13.50 12.48 19.52
N SER A 208 -14.20 13.53 19.95
CA SER A 208 -15.06 13.57 21.13
C SER A 208 -16.19 14.57 20.91
N THR A 209 -17.22 14.50 21.76
CA THR A 209 -18.31 15.49 21.76
C THR A 209 -17.83 16.93 21.96
N LYS A 210 -16.66 17.13 22.59
CA LYS A 210 -16.08 18.46 22.85
C LYS A 210 -15.43 19.09 21.62
N ASN A 211 -14.91 18.30 20.69
CA ASN A 211 -14.18 18.80 19.52
C ASN A 211 -14.90 18.55 18.18
N MET A 212 -15.95 17.73 18.16
CA MET A 212 -16.66 17.31 16.95
C MET A 212 -17.07 18.48 16.04
N GLN A 213 -17.77 19.47 16.61
CA GLN A 213 -18.27 20.62 15.84
C GLN A 213 -17.13 21.45 15.24
N TYR A 214 -16.05 21.65 15.99
CA TYR A 214 -14.88 22.39 15.51
C TYR A 214 -14.20 21.66 14.36
N VAL A 215 -14.02 20.34 14.48
CA VAL A 215 -13.41 19.51 13.43
C VAL A 215 -14.27 19.52 12.17
N ALA A 216 -15.57 19.27 12.28
CA ALA A 216 -16.49 19.25 11.13
C ALA A 216 -16.52 20.61 10.40
N LYS A 217 -16.56 21.72 11.16
CA LYS A 217 -16.49 23.07 10.56
C LYS A 217 -15.16 23.31 9.83
N CYS A 218 -14.04 22.87 10.38
CA CYS A 218 -12.75 23.01 9.71
C CYS A 218 -12.68 22.18 8.42
N ILE A 219 -13.27 20.98 8.39
CA ILE A 219 -13.39 20.15 7.19
C ILE A 219 -14.21 20.88 6.13
N ASP A 220 -15.38 21.40 6.48
CA ASP A 220 -16.23 22.17 5.57
C ASP A 220 -15.49 23.39 4.99
N GLU A 221 -14.84 24.19 5.84
CA GLU A 221 -14.03 25.32 5.42
C GLU A 221 -12.90 24.89 4.47
N ALA A 222 -12.21 23.78 4.75
CA ALA A 222 -11.12 23.26 3.92
C ALA A 222 -11.61 22.89 2.52
N VAL A 223 -12.71 22.14 2.45
CA VAL A 223 -13.28 21.64 1.19
C VAL A 223 -13.82 22.80 0.34
N ARG A 224 -14.51 23.76 0.94
CA ARG A 224 -15.01 24.95 0.22
C ARG A 224 -13.89 25.87 -0.26
N LYS A 225 -12.84 26.03 0.55
CA LYS A 225 -11.70 26.88 0.21
C LYS A 225 -10.82 26.26 -0.88
N TYR A 226 -10.72 24.94 -0.90
CA TYR A 226 -9.90 24.18 -1.84
C TYR A 226 -10.72 23.06 -2.48
N PRO A 227 -11.65 23.39 -3.39
CA PRO A 227 -12.41 22.39 -4.10
C PRO A 227 -11.48 21.54 -4.98
N GLU A 228 -11.81 20.26 -5.14
CA GLU A 228 -10.98 19.28 -5.86
C GLU A 228 -10.68 19.68 -7.32
N ASN A 229 -11.52 20.51 -7.92
CA ASN A 229 -11.38 21.03 -9.28
C ASN A 229 -10.55 22.34 -9.40
N ASP A 230 -9.72 22.67 -8.40
CA ASP A 230 -8.80 23.80 -8.51
C ASP A 230 -7.74 23.49 -9.59
N ILE A 231 -7.94 24.01 -10.81
CA ILE A 231 -7.07 23.87 -12.01
C ILE A 231 -5.57 24.00 -11.68
N ARG A 232 -5.21 24.77 -10.64
CA ARG A 232 -3.83 24.92 -10.17
C ARG A 232 -3.19 23.60 -9.71
N TYR A 233 -3.98 22.64 -9.22
CA TYR A 233 -3.53 21.29 -8.85
C TYR A 233 -3.22 20.43 -10.08
N LEU A 234 -4.11 20.45 -11.08
CA LEU A 234 -3.91 19.76 -12.36
C LEU A 234 -2.67 20.29 -13.11
N LEU A 235 -2.45 21.61 -13.06
CA LEU A 235 -1.25 22.23 -13.62
C LEU A 235 0.02 21.84 -12.85
N GLY A 236 -0.06 21.65 -11.53
CA GLY A 236 1.06 21.16 -10.71
C GLY A 236 1.47 19.73 -11.03
N GLU A 237 0.51 18.81 -11.18
CA GLU A 237 0.79 17.43 -11.63
C GLU A 237 1.31 17.40 -13.08
N ALA A 238 0.76 18.23 -13.97
CA ALA A 238 1.21 18.31 -15.36
C ALA A 238 2.68 18.80 -15.49
N VAL A 239 3.13 19.70 -14.61
CA VAL A 239 4.54 20.16 -14.57
C VAL A 239 5.47 19.03 -14.15
N VAL A 240 5.10 18.25 -13.13
CA VAL A 240 5.91 17.10 -12.67
C VAL A 240 5.98 16.02 -13.75
N VAL A 241 4.87 15.73 -14.42
CA VAL A 241 4.83 14.78 -15.55
C VAL A 241 5.68 15.31 -16.72
N GLY A 242 5.63 16.62 -17.00
CA GLY A 242 6.45 17.27 -18.02
C GLY A 242 7.96 17.13 -17.75
N GLU A 243 8.40 17.37 -16.52
CA GLU A 243 9.81 17.21 -16.13
C GLU A 243 10.29 15.76 -16.25
N VAL A 244 9.47 14.79 -15.82
CA VAL A 244 9.80 13.36 -15.94
C VAL A 244 9.89 12.92 -17.40
N ILE A 245 8.99 13.40 -18.27
CA ILE A 245 9.03 13.10 -19.71
C ILE A 245 10.31 13.66 -20.34
N VAL A 246 10.70 14.89 -20.00
CA VAL A 246 11.94 15.50 -20.51
C VAL A 246 13.17 14.69 -20.09
N VAL A 247 13.24 14.24 -18.84
CA VAL A 247 14.35 13.42 -18.33
C VAL A 247 14.45 12.09 -19.08
N VAL A 248 13.32 11.41 -19.31
CA VAL A 248 13.29 10.13 -20.05
C VAL A 248 13.74 10.31 -21.49
N ILE A 249 13.26 11.35 -22.19
CA ILE A 249 13.67 11.65 -23.57
C ILE A 249 15.18 11.91 -23.65
N VAL A 250 15.72 12.73 -22.74
CA VAL A 250 17.16 13.04 -22.72
C VAL A 250 18.00 11.78 -22.51
N VAL A 251 17.61 10.90 -21.57
CA VAL A 251 18.32 9.64 -21.29
C VAL A 251 18.33 8.73 -22.52
N VAL A 252 17.18 8.57 -23.18
CA VAL A 252 17.06 7.73 -24.38
C VAL A 252 17.94 8.26 -25.52
N VAL A 253 17.91 9.58 -25.78
CA VAL A 253 18.74 10.20 -26.83
C VAL A 253 20.23 9.98 -26.56
N VAL A 254 20.68 10.14 -25.31
CA VAL A 254 22.09 9.94 -24.94
C VAL A 254 22.53 8.49 -25.17
N VAL A 255 21.72 7.51 -24.75
CA VAL A 255 22.03 6.08 -24.95
C VAL A 255 22.15 5.75 -26.45
N VAL A 256 21.24 6.29 -27.26
CA VAL A 256 21.25 6.11 -28.72
C VAL A 256 22.52 6.65 -29.36
N VAL A 257 22.92 7.87 -29.00
CA VAL A 257 24.14 8.50 -29.55
C VAL A 257 25.37 7.66 -29.19
N VAL A 258 25.46 7.16 -27.94
CA VAL A 258 26.57 6.33 -27.50
C VAL A 258 26.64 5.02 -28.31
N VAL A 259 25.51 4.34 -28.52
CA VAL A 259 25.48 3.08 -29.29
C VAL A 259 25.93 3.31 -30.74
N VAL A 260 25.44 4.37 -31.39
CA VAL A 260 25.83 4.70 -32.77
C VAL A 260 27.33 4.99 -32.87
N VAL A 261 27.88 5.77 -31.93
CA VAL A 261 29.32 6.07 -31.90
C VAL A 261 30.15 4.80 -31.72
N VAL A 262 29.76 3.91 -30.80
CA VAL A 262 30.47 2.65 -30.57
C VAL A 262 30.46 1.77 -31.82
N VAL A 263 29.31 1.64 -32.50
CA VAL A 263 29.19 0.83 -33.72
C VAL A 263 30.04 1.41 -34.84
N VAL A 264 30.04 2.73 -35.04
CA VAL A 264 30.89 3.38 -36.04
C VAL A 264 32.37 3.15 -35.74
N VAL A 265 32.79 3.29 -34.48
CA VAL A 265 34.19 3.03 -34.07
C VAL A 265 34.58 1.58 -34.34
N VAL A 266 33.74 0.61 -33.97
CA VAL A 266 33.99 -0.82 -34.23
C VAL A 266 34.14 -1.09 -35.73
N VAL A 267 33.26 -0.51 -36.55
CA VAL A 267 33.31 -0.65 -38.00
C VAL A 267 34.60 -0.06 -38.58
N VAL A 268 34.99 1.14 -38.17
CA VAL A 268 36.24 1.78 -38.60
C VAL A 268 37.44 0.92 -38.21
N VAL A 269 37.48 0.40 -36.98
CA VAL A 269 38.56 -0.49 -36.52
C VAL A 269 38.61 -1.76 -37.36
N VAL A 270 37.48 -2.40 -37.66
CA VAL A 270 37.45 -3.62 -38.49
C VAL A 270 37.96 -3.33 -39.90
N VAL A 271 37.55 -2.22 -40.52
CA VAL A 271 37.99 -1.84 -41.87
C VAL A 271 39.49 -1.52 -41.92
N VAL A 272 40.02 -0.87 -40.87
CA VAL A 272 41.44 -0.48 -40.80
C VAL A 272 42.35 -1.66 -40.44
N VAL A 273 41.93 -2.55 -39.54
CA VAL A 273 42.77 -3.65 -39.01
C VAL A 273 42.77 -4.89 -39.91
N VAL A 274 41.66 -5.18 -40.60
CA VAL A 274 41.50 -6.42 -41.40
C VAL A 274 41.89 -6.22 -42.89
N GLY A 275 42.18 -4.99 -43.32
CA GLY A 275 42.36 -4.65 -44.74
C GLY A 275 43.71 -5.03 -45.39
N GLY A 276 43.90 -6.29 -45.79
CA GLY A 276 44.78 -6.70 -46.89
C GLY A 276 44.17 -6.40 -48.27
N GLY A 277 44.96 -6.21 -49.34
CA GLY A 277 44.51 -5.67 -50.64
C GLY A 277 43.73 -6.65 -51.55
N GLY A 278 42.72 -6.14 -52.28
CA GLY A 278 41.93 -6.88 -53.29
C GLY A 278 40.42 -6.67 -53.17
N GLU A 279 39.62 -7.19 -54.12
CA GLU A 279 38.14 -7.10 -54.20
C GLU A 279 37.40 -7.43 -52.89
N GLU A 280 38.02 -8.19 -51.98
CA GLU A 280 37.52 -8.43 -50.61
C GLU A 280 37.27 -7.14 -49.80
N LYS A 281 38.00 -6.04 -50.08
CA LYS A 281 37.78 -4.74 -49.43
C LYS A 281 36.39 -4.16 -49.70
N ALA A 282 35.88 -4.31 -50.93
CA ALA A 282 34.58 -3.78 -51.28
C ALA A 282 33.47 -4.53 -50.52
N THR A 283 33.58 -5.85 -50.40
CA THR A 283 32.61 -6.68 -49.67
C THR A 283 32.59 -6.35 -48.17
N VAL A 284 33.76 -6.18 -47.53
CA VAL A 284 33.83 -5.83 -46.10
C VAL A 284 33.25 -4.43 -45.84
N ILE A 285 33.52 -3.46 -46.71
CA ILE A 285 32.95 -2.11 -46.60
C ILE A 285 31.43 -2.12 -46.79
N ILE A 286 30.92 -2.88 -47.76
CA ILE A 286 29.47 -3.00 -47.99
C ILE A 286 28.78 -3.62 -46.76
N ILE A 287 29.32 -4.71 -46.19
CA ILE A 287 28.77 -5.33 -44.99
C ILE A 287 28.77 -4.35 -43.81
N ALA A 288 29.87 -3.64 -43.60
CA ALA A 288 29.99 -2.60 -42.58
C ALA A 288 28.91 -1.51 -42.72
N VAL A 289 28.70 -0.98 -43.93
CA VAL A 289 27.69 0.04 -44.20
C VAL A 289 26.28 -0.50 -43.95
N VAL A 290 25.98 -1.73 -44.38
CA VAL A 290 24.69 -2.37 -44.15
C VAL A 290 24.42 -2.54 -42.66
N VAL A 291 25.40 -2.98 -41.87
CA VAL A 291 25.27 -3.12 -40.40
C VAL A 291 24.99 -1.77 -39.75
N VAL A 292 25.69 -0.71 -40.14
CA VAL A 292 25.45 0.65 -39.61
C VAL A 292 24.03 1.11 -39.94
N VAL A 293 23.59 0.93 -41.19
CA VAL A 293 22.24 1.32 -41.61
C VAL A 293 21.17 0.56 -40.83
N VAL A 294 21.33 -0.76 -40.65
CA VAL A 294 20.37 -1.58 -39.89
C VAL A 294 20.30 -1.14 -38.42
N VAL A 295 21.45 -0.88 -37.78
CA VAL A 295 21.48 -0.42 -36.38
C VAL A 295 20.80 0.95 -36.24
N VAL A 296 21.08 1.89 -37.14
CA VAL A 296 20.45 3.22 -37.11
C VAL A 296 18.93 3.12 -37.28
N VAL A 297 18.46 2.28 -38.21
CA VAL A 297 17.02 2.07 -38.42
C VAL A 297 16.36 1.46 -37.19
N VAL A 298 16.94 0.41 -36.59
CA VAL A 298 16.40 -0.22 -35.38
C VAL A 298 16.31 0.79 -34.24
N VAL A 299 17.34 1.61 -34.07
CA VAL A 299 17.38 2.61 -33.01
C VAL A 299 16.31 3.69 -33.21
N VAL A 300 16.16 4.22 -34.43
CA VAL A 300 15.11 5.21 -34.73
C VAL A 300 13.72 4.63 -34.47
N VAL A 301 13.47 3.38 -34.85
CA VAL A 301 12.19 2.70 -34.60
C VAL A 301 11.93 2.57 -33.09
N VAL A 302 12.93 2.16 -32.30
CA VAL A 302 12.78 2.05 -30.83
C VAL A 302 12.46 3.41 -30.20
N VAL A 303 13.15 4.49 -30.60
CA VAL A 303 12.88 5.84 -30.10
C VAL A 303 11.45 6.28 -30.42
N VAL A 304 11.02 6.09 -31.66
CA VAL A 304 9.66 6.46 -32.09
C VAL A 304 8.60 5.68 -31.31
N VAL A 305 8.79 4.37 -31.12
CA VAL A 305 7.86 3.53 -30.35
C VAL A 305 7.81 3.96 -28.89
N VAL A 306 8.94 4.23 -28.25
CA VAL A 306 8.97 4.69 -26.85
C VAL A 306 8.28 6.04 -26.69
N VAL A 307 8.52 7.00 -27.59
CA VAL A 307 7.85 8.30 -27.56
C VAL A 307 6.34 8.16 -27.75
N LEU A 308 5.90 7.32 -28.69
CA LEU A 308 4.47 7.03 -28.90
C LEU A 308 3.82 6.39 -27.67
N VAL A 309 4.47 5.41 -27.04
CA VAL A 309 3.95 4.76 -25.83
C VAL A 309 3.84 5.78 -24.69
N VAL A 310 4.83 6.64 -24.50
CA VAL A 310 4.79 7.67 -23.45
C VAL A 310 3.69 8.69 -23.71
N VAL A 311 3.51 9.15 -24.95
CA VAL A 311 2.43 10.09 -25.32
C VAL A 311 1.05 9.45 -25.12
N VAL A 312 0.88 8.19 -25.50
CA VAL A 312 -0.38 7.46 -25.31
C VAL A 312 -0.67 7.23 -23.83
N VAL A 313 0.32 6.82 -23.04
CA VAL A 313 0.16 6.64 -21.58
C VAL A 313 -0.18 7.97 -20.91
N ALA A 314 0.49 9.07 -21.29
CA ALA A 314 0.16 10.40 -20.78
C ALA A 314 -1.28 10.82 -21.17
N ALA A 315 -1.71 10.58 -22.40
CA ALA A 315 -3.06 10.88 -22.85
C ALA A 315 -4.12 10.04 -22.13
N VAL A 316 -3.88 8.74 -21.90
CA VAL A 316 -4.79 7.85 -21.17
C VAL A 316 -4.91 8.26 -19.70
N VAL A 317 -3.80 8.58 -19.04
CA VAL A 317 -3.80 9.06 -17.64
C VAL A 317 -4.53 10.41 -17.49
N ILE A 318 -4.55 11.25 -18.52
CA ILE A 318 -5.28 12.52 -18.53
C ILE A 318 -6.79 12.33 -18.81
N VAL A 319 -7.18 11.31 -19.57
CA VAL A 319 -8.58 11.08 -19.98
C VAL A 319 -9.35 10.19 -18.98
N GLU A 320 -8.66 9.36 -18.20
CA GLU A 320 -9.29 8.50 -17.16
C GLU A 320 -9.41 9.14 -15.77
N LYS A 321 -9.01 10.41 -15.61
CA LYS A 321 -9.22 11.23 -14.40
C LYS A 321 -10.30 12.29 -14.64
#